data_AF-A0A0V0SCP8-F1
#
_entry.id   AF-A0A0V0SCP8-F1
#
_cell.length_a   1.000
_cell.length_b   1.000
_cell.length_c   1.000
_cell.angle_alpha   90.00
_cell.angle_beta   90.00
_cell.angle_gamma   90.00
#
_symmetry.space_group_name_H-M   'P 1'
#
loop_
_entity.id
_entity.type
_entity.pdbx_description
1 polymer ?
#
loop_
_entity_poly.entity_id
_entity_poly.type
_entity_poly.pdbx_seq_one_letter_code
_entity_poly.pdbx_strand_id
1 'polypeptide(L)'
;LKELLANEQRNQELTSKMISILDNFDRCLSNLQSTVMPLYKKTGALQQKQHNVVSTLKLIDQTLKHYNTANETDAVLKDMSPAENVIKYIKMMKKLKSAIEFFSSNEIHKSQLERVETTFNFGCTALEQEFKVLLRRNRANFSAAQVLASIDDSY
;
A
#
# COMPACT_ATOMS: atom_id res chain seq x y z
N LEU A 1 47.71 28.91 -67.78
CA LEU A 1 47.72 27.43 -67.82
C LEU A 1 48.40 26.82 -66.58
N LYS A 2 49.68 27.13 -66.28
CA LYS A 2 50.36 26.63 -65.05
C LYS A 2 49.67 27.02 -63.73
N GLU A 3 49.24 28.27 -63.58
CA GLU A 3 48.54 28.72 -62.36
C GLU A 3 47.17 28.07 -62.18
N LEU A 4 46.43 27.82 -63.27
CA LEU A 4 45.15 27.12 -63.23
C LEU A 4 45.33 25.68 -62.73
N LEU A 5 46.35 24.97 -63.24
CA LEU A 5 46.70 23.62 -62.79
C LEU A 5 47.10 23.57 -61.31
N ALA A 6 47.88 24.56 -60.85
CA ALA A 6 48.27 24.66 -59.43
C ALA A 6 47.07 24.93 -58.52
N ASN A 7 46.14 25.78 -58.96
CA ASN A 7 44.92 26.07 -58.21
C ASN A 7 43.97 24.86 -58.16
N GLU A 8 43.90 24.09 -59.24
CA GLU A 8 43.13 22.84 -59.31
C GLU A 8 43.70 21.78 -58.36
N GLN A 9 45.02 21.58 -58.32
CA GLN A 9 45.66 20.71 -57.34
C GLN A 9 45.38 21.16 -55.90
N ARG A 10 45.46 22.47 -55.62
CA ARG A 10 45.17 23.01 -54.29
C ARG A 10 43.72 22.77 -53.88
N ASN A 11 42.76 22.91 -54.80
CA ASN A 11 41.36 22.61 -54.57
C ASN A 11 41.10 21.11 -54.34
N GLN A 12 41.81 20.23 -55.05
CA GLN A 12 41.74 18.78 -54.82
C GLN A 12 42.28 18.42 -53.43
N GLU A 13 43.40 19.00 -53.01
CA GLU A 13 43.94 18.80 -51.65
C GLU A 13 42.97 19.30 -50.56
N LEU A 14 42.39 20.49 -50.75
CA LEU A 14 41.39 21.04 -49.83
C LEU A 14 40.16 20.15 -49.72
N THR A 15 39.65 19.66 -50.86
CA THR A 15 38.52 18.73 -50.90
C THR A 15 38.87 17.41 -50.20
N SER A 16 40.06 16.86 -50.44
CA SER A 16 40.51 15.63 -49.78
C SER A 16 40.63 15.79 -48.26
N LYS A 17 41.16 16.93 -47.79
CA LYS A 17 41.21 17.26 -46.36
C LYS A 17 39.80 17.38 -45.76
N MET A 18 38.87 18.02 -46.46
CA MET A 18 37.47 18.09 -46.02
C MET A 18 36.83 16.71 -45.92
N ILE A 19 37.00 15.85 -46.92
CA ILE A 19 36.48 14.47 -46.90
C ILE A 19 37.06 13.71 -45.70
N SER A 20 38.37 13.82 -45.45
CA SER A 20 39.01 13.17 -44.30
C SER A 20 38.47 13.67 -42.96
N ILE A 21 38.18 14.96 -42.84
CA ILE A 21 37.58 15.54 -41.62
C ILE A 21 36.15 14.99 -41.42
N LEU A 22 35.34 14.93 -42.48
CA LEU A 22 33.98 14.39 -42.42
C LEU A 22 33.97 12.90 -42.06
N ASP A 23 34.86 12.10 -42.65
CA ASP A 23 35.03 10.69 -42.30
C ASP A 23 35.38 10.50 -40.82
N ASN A 24 36.22 11.37 -40.26
CA ASN A 24 36.56 11.34 -38.85
C ASN A 24 35.36 11.70 -37.96
N PHE A 25 34.54 12.67 -38.36
CA PHE A 25 33.31 13.00 -37.63
C PHE A 25 32.31 11.85 -37.65
N ASP A 26 32.09 11.21 -38.81
CA ASP A 26 31.19 10.06 -38.91
C ASP A 26 31.65 8.89 -38.04
N ARG A 27 32.95 8.59 -38.01
CA ARG A 27 33.49 7.57 -37.11
C ARG A 27 33.29 7.94 -35.64
N CYS A 28 33.52 9.19 -35.27
CA CYS A 28 33.32 9.66 -33.90
C CYS A 28 31.85 9.56 -33.47
N LEU A 29 30.92 10.00 -34.32
CA LEU A 29 29.48 9.90 -34.08
C LEU A 29 29.01 8.45 -34.00
N SER A 30 29.49 7.59 -34.89
CA SER A 30 29.19 6.16 -34.87
C SER A 30 29.67 5.50 -33.57
N ASN A 31 30.90 5.80 -33.14
CA ASN A 31 31.45 5.31 -31.88
C ASN A 31 30.71 5.86 -30.65
N LEU A 32 30.31 7.13 -30.68
CA LEU A 32 29.51 7.73 -29.62
C LEU A 32 28.15 7.04 -29.54
N GLN A 33 27.46 6.85 -30.67
CA GLN A 33 26.17 6.17 -30.72
C GLN A 33 26.27 4.73 -30.23
N SER A 34 27.29 3.98 -30.66
CA SER A 34 27.51 2.59 -30.25
C SER A 34 27.80 2.46 -28.75
N THR A 35 28.32 3.51 -28.12
CA THR A 35 28.58 3.57 -26.67
C THR A 35 27.38 4.09 -25.88
N VAL A 36 26.69 5.12 -26.37
CA VAL A 36 25.57 5.79 -25.69
C VAL A 36 24.30 4.93 -25.70
N MET A 37 24.00 4.23 -26.79
CA MET A 37 22.78 3.42 -26.89
C MET A 37 22.73 2.29 -25.84
N PRO A 38 23.80 1.48 -25.62
CA PRO A 38 23.85 0.53 -24.51
C PRO A 38 23.69 1.18 -23.13
N LEU A 39 24.30 2.36 -22.91
CA LEU A 39 24.16 3.08 -21.64
C LEU A 39 22.72 3.53 -21.39
N TYR A 40 22.03 4.04 -22.41
CA TYR A 40 20.62 4.40 -22.32
C TYR A 40 19.75 3.19 -21.97
N LYS A 41 19.94 2.07 -22.67
CA LYS A 41 19.24 0.80 -22.37
C LYS A 41 19.50 0.32 -20.95
N LYS A 42 20.75 0.35 -20.51
CA LYS A 42 21.14 -0.05 -19.14
C LYS A 42 20.52 0.87 -18.09
N THR A 43 20.50 2.18 -18.36
CA THR A 43 19.87 3.17 -17.47
C THR A 43 18.37 2.96 -17.37
N GLY A 44 17.67 2.75 -18.49
CA GLY A 44 16.24 2.42 -18.47
C GLY A 44 15.94 1.13 -17.70
N ALA A 45 16.74 0.08 -17.91
CA ALA A 45 16.60 -1.16 -17.14
C ALA A 45 16.85 -0.94 -15.64
N LEU A 46 17.80 -0.08 -15.27
CA LEU A 46 18.08 0.27 -13.87
C LEU A 46 16.93 1.06 -13.25
N GLN A 47 16.35 2.02 -13.96
CA GLN A 47 15.18 2.78 -13.53
C GLN A 47 13.98 1.86 -13.29
N GLN A 48 13.73 0.89 -14.19
CA GLN A 48 12.67 -0.09 -13.98
C GLN A 48 12.92 -0.94 -12.73
N LYS A 49 14.15 -1.40 -12.52
CA LYS A 49 14.51 -2.15 -11.30
C LYS A 49 14.30 -1.30 -10.05
N GLN A 50 14.72 -0.04 -10.07
CA GLN A 50 14.51 0.90 -8.97
C GLN A 50 13.02 1.09 -8.68
N HIS A 51 12.20 1.28 -9.72
CA HIS A 51 10.75 1.39 -9.57
C HIS A 51 10.15 0.15 -8.91
N ASN A 52 10.53 -1.04 -9.39
CA ASN A 52 10.06 -2.31 -8.81
C ASN A 52 10.45 -2.45 -7.34
N VAL A 53 11.68 -2.08 -6.97
CA VAL A 53 12.15 -2.11 -5.58
C VAL A 53 11.33 -1.16 -4.70
N VAL A 54 11.11 0.08 -5.13
CA VAL A 54 10.31 1.07 -4.38
C VAL A 54 8.87 0.61 -4.21
N SER A 55 8.25 0.09 -5.27
CA SER A 55 6.87 -0.42 -5.23
C SER A 55 6.75 -1.63 -4.28
N THR A 56 7.71 -2.56 -4.32
CA THR A 56 7.74 -3.70 -3.39
C THR A 56 7.93 -3.27 -1.94
N LEU A 57 8.83 -2.32 -1.67
CA LEU A 57 9.02 -1.78 -0.31
C LEU A 57 7.73 -1.15 0.23
N LYS A 58 7.03 -0.36 -0.59
CA LYS A 58 5.76 0.24 -0.21
C LYS A 58 4.69 -0.81 0.13
N LEU A 59 4.63 -1.91 -0.63
CA LEU A 59 3.73 -3.02 -0.36
C LEU A 59 4.08 -3.73 0.96
N ILE A 60 5.37 -3.92 1.23
CA ILE A 60 5.86 -4.51 2.49
C ILE A 60 5.47 -3.60 3.67
N ASP A 61 5.68 -2.29 3.58
CA ASP A 61 5.33 -1.34 4.64
C ASP A 61 3.82 -1.35 4.93
N GLN A 62 2.99 -1.38 3.88
CA GLN A 62 1.53 -1.48 4.03
C GLN A 62 1.13 -2.80 4.72
N THR A 63 1.74 -3.91 4.30
CA THR A 63 1.49 -5.22 4.90
C THR A 63 1.88 -5.23 6.37
N LEU A 64 3.09 -4.77 6.71
CA LEU A 64 3.57 -4.68 8.09
C LEU A 64 2.63 -3.84 8.98
N LYS A 65 2.11 -2.73 8.46
CA LYS A 65 1.16 -1.88 9.18
C LYS A 65 -0.12 -2.65 9.57
N HIS A 66 -0.67 -3.47 8.68
CA HIS A 66 -1.86 -4.28 8.98
C HIS A 66 -1.55 -5.36 10.02
N TYR A 67 -0.39 -6.03 9.92
CA TYR A 67 0.06 -7.01 10.92
C TYR A 67 0.23 -6.38 12.31
N ASN A 68 0.90 -5.22 12.41
CA ASN A 68 1.07 -4.51 13.67
C ASN A 68 -0.27 -4.07 14.25
N THR A 69 -1.15 -3.50 13.42
CA THR A 69 -2.49 -3.09 13.85
C THR A 69 -3.29 -4.27 14.37
N ALA A 70 -3.25 -5.42 13.70
CA ALA A 70 -3.93 -6.64 14.14
C ALA A 70 -3.38 -7.13 15.49
N ASN A 71 -2.04 -7.23 15.64
CA ASN A 71 -1.40 -7.64 16.89
C ASN A 71 -1.75 -6.73 18.07
N GLU A 72 -1.66 -5.40 17.87
CA GLU A 72 -1.98 -4.43 18.92
C GLU A 72 -3.46 -4.50 19.30
N THR A 73 -4.35 -4.60 18.31
CA THR A 73 -5.79 -4.67 18.54
C THR A 73 -6.18 -5.97 19.24
N ASP A 74 -5.54 -7.08 18.87
CA ASP A 74 -5.74 -8.39 19.50
C ASP A 74 -5.41 -8.35 21.00
N ALA A 75 -4.25 -7.77 21.36
CA ALA A 75 -3.83 -7.64 22.76
C ALA A 75 -4.82 -6.77 23.55
N VAL A 76 -5.17 -5.60 23.00
CA VAL A 76 -6.09 -4.66 23.66
C VAL A 76 -7.48 -5.27 23.87
N LEU A 77 -8.03 -6.00 22.88
CA LEU A 77 -9.37 -6.59 22.99
C LEU A 77 -9.46 -7.74 23.99
N LYS A 78 -8.35 -8.43 24.26
CA LYS A 78 -8.29 -9.51 25.26
C LYS A 78 -8.24 -8.99 26.68
N ASP A 79 -7.58 -7.86 26.90
CA ASP A 79 -7.41 -7.28 28.23
C ASP A 79 -8.55 -6.29 28.60
N MET A 80 -9.21 -5.72 27.60
CA MET A 80 -10.26 -4.71 27.80
C MET A 80 -11.64 -5.34 27.88
N SER A 81 -12.42 -4.95 28.89
CA SER A 81 -13.85 -5.26 28.93
C SER A 81 -14.68 -4.20 28.18
N PRO A 82 -15.70 -4.58 27.39
CA PRO A 82 -16.64 -3.62 26.81
C PRO A 82 -17.33 -2.72 27.84
N ALA A 83 -17.50 -3.21 29.07
CA ALA A 83 -18.13 -2.47 30.17
C ALA A 83 -17.33 -1.23 30.60
N GLU A 84 -16.00 -1.27 30.48
CA GLU A 84 -15.12 -0.18 30.88
C GLU A 84 -15.18 0.99 29.89
N ASN A 85 -15.17 0.68 28.59
CA ASN A 85 -15.21 1.69 27.54
C ASN A 85 -15.68 1.11 26.20
N VAL A 86 -17.00 1.02 26.04
CA VAL A 86 -17.63 0.47 24.82
C VAL A 86 -17.23 1.24 23.55
N ILE A 87 -17.01 2.56 23.62
CA ILE A 87 -16.64 3.38 22.46
C ILE A 87 -15.24 2.97 21.96
N LYS A 88 -14.28 2.87 22.88
CA LYS A 88 -12.91 2.43 22.55
C LYS A 88 -12.91 0.97 22.07
N TYR A 89 -13.69 0.11 22.70
CA TYR A 89 -13.84 -1.30 22.31
C TYR A 89 -14.36 -1.43 20.86
N ILE A 90 -15.44 -0.74 20.52
CA ILE A 90 -15.98 -0.72 19.14
C ILE A 90 -14.97 -0.15 18.15
N LYS A 91 -14.18 0.87 18.54
CA LYS A 91 -13.10 1.40 17.68
C LYS A 91 -12.03 0.34 17.39
N MET A 92 -11.67 -0.48 18.38
CA MET A 92 -10.76 -1.62 18.18
C MET A 92 -11.39 -2.68 17.27
N MET A 93 -12.66 -3.04 17.49
CA MET A 93 -13.38 -3.97 16.61
C MET A 93 -13.42 -3.50 15.15
N LYS A 94 -13.59 -2.20 14.89
CA LYS A 94 -13.51 -1.63 13.53
C LYS A 94 -12.12 -1.76 12.91
N LYS A 95 -11.05 -1.55 13.67
CA LYS A 95 -9.68 -1.76 13.20
C LYS A 95 -9.44 -3.22 12.84
N LEU A 96 -9.93 -4.14 13.68
CA LEU A 96 -9.82 -5.57 13.46
C LEU A 96 -10.57 -5.99 12.18
N LYS A 97 -11.78 -5.45 11.96
CA LYS A 97 -12.54 -5.69 10.72
C LYS A 97 -11.79 -5.23 9.46
N SER A 98 -11.14 -4.06 9.51
CA SER A 98 -10.30 -3.60 8.39
C SER A 98 -9.08 -4.50 8.15
N ALA A 99 -8.51 -5.08 9.21
CA ALA A 99 -7.43 -6.07 9.06
C ALA A 99 -7.93 -7.39 8.44
N ILE A 100 -9.13 -7.86 8.79
CA ILE A 100 -9.79 -9.02 8.16
C ILE A 100 -9.96 -8.77 6.66
N GLU A 101 -10.48 -7.61 6.27
CA GLU A 101 -10.64 -7.24 4.85
C GLU A 101 -9.30 -7.30 4.10
N PHE A 102 -8.24 -6.74 4.69
CA PHE A 102 -6.90 -6.82 4.12
C PHE A 102 -6.39 -8.27 3.99
N PHE A 103 -6.45 -9.08 5.05
CA PHE A 103 -5.94 -10.45 5.02
C PHE A 103 -6.76 -11.38 4.13
N SER A 104 -8.07 -11.11 3.96
CA SER A 104 -8.93 -11.88 3.05
C SER A 104 -8.57 -11.72 1.57
N SER A 105 -7.76 -10.71 1.22
CA SER A 105 -7.37 -10.44 -0.16
C SER A 105 -6.36 -11.43 -0.75
N ASN A 106 -5.65 -12.20 0.09
CA ASN A 106 -4.58 -13.10 -0.37
C ASN A 106 -4.40 -14.31 0.56
N GLU A 107 -4.36 -15.51 -0.02
CA GLU A 107 -4.14 -16.79 0.67
C GLU A 107 -2.87 -16.84 1.52
N ILE A 108 -1.84 -16.05 1.17
CA ILE A 108 -0.60 -15.95 1.96
C ILE A 108 -0.87 -15.51 3.41
N HIS A 109 -1.97 -14.78 3.65
CA HIS A 109 -2.33 -14.27 4.97
C HIS A 109 -3.32 -15.15 5.72
N LYS A 110 -3.69 -16.33 5.20
CA LYS A 110 -4.77 -17.18 5.74
C LYS A 110 -4.62 -17.48 7.24
N SER A 111 -3.42 -17.87 7.69
CA SER A 111 -3.18 -18.15 9.11
C SER A 111 -3.43 -16.92 9.99
N GLN A 112 -3.09 -15.72 9.50
CA GLN A 112 -3.40 -14.50 10.25
C GLN A 112 -4.85 -14.10 10.17
N LEU A 113 -5.50 -14.30 9.03
CA LEU A 113 -6.93 -14.10 8.88
C LEU A 113 -7.70 -14.91 9.92
N GLU A 114 -7.42 -16.21 10.03
CA GLU A 114 -8.07 -17.10 11.01
C GLU A 114 -7.89 -16.61 12.46
N ARG A 115 -6.69 -16.13 12.79
CA ARG A 115 -6.39 -15.61 14.14
C ARG A 115 -7.18 -14.34 14.44
N VAL A 116 -7.21 -13.41 13.50
CA VAL A 116 -7.92 -12.12 13.63
C VAL A 116 -9.43 -12.32 13.66
N GLU A 117 -9.96 -13.23 12.85
CA GLU A 117 -11.38 -13.62 12.88
C GLU A 117 -11.77 -14.25 14.22
N THR A 118 -10.90 -15.09 14.79
CA THR A 118 -11.11 -15.67 16.13
C THR A 118 -11.24 -14.57 17.18
N THR A 119 -10.32 -13.59 17.20
CA THR A 119 -10.41 -12.46 18.14
C THR A 119 -11.65 -11.61 17.89
N PHE A 120 -12.04 -11.40 16.62
CA PHE A 120 -13.23 -10.63 16.28
C PHE A 120 -14.49 -11.32 16.81
N ASN A 121 -14.61 -12.63 16.62
CA ASN A 121 -15.73 -13.41 17.14
C ASN A 121 -15.77 -13.36 18.68
N PHE A 122 -14.62 -13.48 19.35
CA PHE A 122 -14.52 -13.29 20.79
C PHE A 122 -15.06 -11.92 21.22
N GLY A 123 -14.67 -10.85 20.52
CA GLY A 123 -15.13 -9.50 20.85
C GLY A 123 -16.62 -9.29 20.61
N CYS A 124 -17.20 -9.92 19.58
CA CYS A 124 -18.64 -9.96 19.37
C CYS A 124 -19.37 -10.63 20.54
N THR A 125 -18.88 -11.78 21.01
CA THR A 125 -19.44 -12.47 22.18
C THR A 125 -19.34 -11.62 23.45
N ALA A 126 -18.22 -10.94 23.67
CA ALA A 126 -18.04 -10.05 24.82
C ALA A 126 -19.05 -8.88 24.80
N LEU A 127 -19.26 -8.26 23.63
CA LEU A 127 -20.25 -7.21 23.45
C LEU A 127 -21.69 -7.71 23.68
N GLU A 128 -22.01 -8.91 23.20
CA GLU A 128 -23.32 -9.52 23.42
C GLU A 128 -23.59 -9.78 24.91
N GLN A 129 -22.59 -10.27 25.64
CA GLN A 129 -22.67 -10.49 27.09
C GLN A 129 -22.90 -9.17 27.83
N GLU A 130 -22.12 -8.13 27.51
CA GLU A 130 -22.27 -6.82 28.14
C GLU A 130 -23.66 -6.22 27.85
N PHE A 131 -24.15 -6.35 26.62
CA PHE A 131 -25.50 -5.92 26.26
C PHE A 131 -26.57 -6.64 27.11
N LYS A 132 -26.45 -7.96 27.31
CA LYS A 132 -27.35 -8.73 28.19
C LYS A 132 -27.27 -8.26 29.64
N VAL A 133 -26.08 -7.93 30.14
CA VAL A 133 -25.88 -7.38 31.49
C VAL A 133 -26.59 -6.03 31.63
N LEU A 134 -26.40 -5.13 30.67
CA LEU A 134 -27.06 -3.82 30.66
C LEU A 134 -28.58 -3.94 30.58
N LEU A 135 -29.11 -4.87 29.76
CA LEU A 135 -30.54 -5.14 29.72
C LEU A 135 -31.05 -5.61 31.08
N ARG A 136 -30.37 -6.56 31.73
CA ARG A 136 -30.78 -7.05 33.05
C ARG A 136 -30.73 -5.96 34.11
N ARG A 137 -29.70 -5.11 34.08
CA ARG A 137 -29.53 -4.01 35.05
C ARG A 137 -30.57 -2.90 34.88
N ASN A 138 -30.95 -2.59 33.65
CA ASN A 138 -31.90 -1.52 33.34
C ASN A 138 -33.34 -2.01 33.19
N ARG A 139 -33.64 -3.27 33.53
CA ARG A 139 -35.03 -3.74 33.64
C ARG A 139 -35.73 -2.93 34.71
N ALA A 140 -36.79 -2.22 34.33
CA ALA A 140 -37.72 -1.69 35.30
C ALA A 140 -38.47 -2.86 35.94
N ASN A 141 -38.25 -3.06 37.24
CA ASN A 141 -39.08 -3.95 38.03
C ASN A 141 -40.38 -3.20 38.32
N PHE A 142 -41.39 -3.40 37.48
CA PHE A 142 -42.72 -2.90 37.77
C PHE A 142 -43.38 -3.80 38.81
N SER A 143 -43.79 -3.23 39.92
CA SER A 143 -44.70 -3.91 40.84
C SER A 143 -46.04 -4.15 40.15
N ALA A 144 -46.77 -5.19 40.55
CA ALA A 144 -48.11 -5.47 40.02
C ALA A 144 -49.03 -4.23 40.13
N ALA A 145 -48.89 -3.44 41.20
CA ALA A 145 -49.61 -2.19 41.39
C ALA A 145 -49.26 -1.11 40.34
N GLN A 146 -47.99 -0.96 39.97
CA GLN A 146 -47.57 -0.01 38.93
C GLN A 146 -48.06 -0.43 37.54
N VAL A 147 -48.08 -1.73 37.26
CA VAL A 147 -48.63 -2.26 36.00
C VAL A 147 -50.14 -2.02 35.94
N LEU A 148 -50.87 -2.30 37.02
CA LEU A 148 -52.32 -2.06 37.08
C LEU A 148 -52.66 -0.58 36.95
N ALA A 149 -51.94 0.32 37.64
CA ALA A 149 -52.15 1.76 37.54
C ALA A 149 -51.93 2.29 36.11
N SER A 150 -50.96 1.75 35.38
CA SER A 150 -50.74 2.13 33.97
C SER A 150 -51.79 1.60 32.99
N ILE A 151 -52.62 0.63 33.40
CA ILE A 151 -53.73 0.08 32.60
C ILE A 151 -55.05 0.79 32.94
N ASP A 152 -55.17 1.32 34.16
CA ASP A 152 -56.38 1.99 34.67
C ASP A 152 -56.62 3.39 34.06
N ASP A 153 -55.58 4.02 33.48
CA ASP A 153 -55.69 5.32 32.79
C ASP A 153 -56.50 5.28 31.47
N SER A 154 -57.17 4.17 31.15
CA SER A 154 -57.90 3.95 29.88
C SER A 154 -59.41 3.66 30.02
N TYR A 155 -60.06 4.02 31.11
CA TYR A 155 -61.53 4.01 31.20
C TYR A 155 -62.13 5.23 31.91
#